data_AF-A0A2V7XM11-F1
#
_entry.id   AF-A0A2V7XM11-F1
#
_cell.length_a   1.000
_cell.length_b   1.000
_cell.length_c   1.000
_cell.angle_alpha   90.00
_cell.angle_beta   90.00
_cell.angle_gamma   90.00
#
_symmetry.space_group_name_H-M   'P 1'
#
loop_
_entity.id
_entity.type
_entity.pdbx_description
1 polymer ?
#
loop_
_entity_poly.entity_id
_entity_poly.type
_entity_poly.pdbx_seq_one_letter_code
_entity_poly.pdbx_strand_id
1 'polypeptide(L)'
;MRQLKQRLDVQVRARGDVHRVTLLGRCRPDGMWEARLRFEPRASSGVALTTPVESTQSNEQSLVRWAEHLGTAFFDGAFERALASTERKGPPRPVKGKIAGTTRVNPRSVERRVLECFKKTGASTLNREAFFEQIDDFSNADVVRAIEALERARVVQRFTERGAAWVALTAKAEAAKARKQSP
;
A
#
# COMPACT_ATOMS: atom_id res chain seq x y z
N MET A 1 -4.72 11.75 11.76
CA MET A 1 -5.02 10.47 11.08
C MET A 1 -6.23 9.84 11.77
N ARG A 2 -7.28 9.48 11.05
CA ARG A 2 -8.49 8.87 11.65
C ARG A 2 -8.29 7.38 11.88
N GLN A 3 -8.82 6.88 12.99
CA GLN A 3 -8.75 5.48 13.39
C GLN A 3 -10.09 5.05 13.97
N LEU A 4 -10.45 3.79 13.74
CA LEU A 4 -11.62 3.12 14.30
C LEU A 4 -11.13 1.95 15.15
N LYS A 5 -11.72 1.77 16.33
CA LYS A 5 -11.54 0.59 17.16
C LYS A 5 -12.92 0.11 17.61
N GLN A 6 -13.39 -1.00 17.07
CA GLN A 6 -14.70 -1.57 17.41
C GLN A 6 -14.53 -3.02 17.86
N ARG A 7 -14.99 -3.34 19.06
CA ARG A 7 -15.06 -4.72 19.51
C ARG A 7 -16.19 -5.42 18.76
N LEU A 8 -15.90 -6.60 18.22
CA LEU A 8 -16.91 -7.47 17.63
C LEU A 8 -17.44 -8.39 18.72
N ASP A 9 -18.74 -8.68 18.69
CA ASP A 9 -19.36 -9.65 19.59
C ASP A 9 -19.13 -11.08 19.09
N VAL A 10 -17.87 -11.42 18.86
CA VAL A 10 -17.41 -12.72 18.37
C VAL A 10 -16.24 -13.19 19.23
N GLN A 11 -16.26 -14.48 19.53
CA GLN A 11 -15.20 -15.16 20.28
C GLN A 11 -14.63 -16.30 19.43
N VAL A 12 -13.31 -16.33 19.30
CA VAL A 12 -12.58 -17.36 18.54
C VAL A 12 -11.89 -18.28 19.53
N ARG A 13 -12.12 -19.58 19.41
CA ARG A 13 -11.41 -20.59 20.22
C ARG A 13 -10.24 -21.14 19.42
N ALA A 14 -9.02 -20.81 19.82
CA ALA A 14 -7.82 -21.25 19.13
C ALA A 14 -6.69 -21.49 20.13
N ARG A 15 -5.84 -22.49 19.87
CA ARG A 15 -4.69 -22.87 20.72
C ARG A 15 -5.08 -23.12 22.20
N GLY A 16 -6.32 -23.54 22.45
CA GLY A 16 -6.83 -23.79 23.80
C GLY A 16 -7.27 -22.55 24.59
N ASP A 17 -7.25 -21.35 23.99
CA ASP A 17 -7.73 -20.11 24.61
C ASP A 17 -8.85 -19.45 23.79
N VAL A 18 -9.67 -18.65 24.48
CA VAL A 18 -10.75 -17.86 23.89
C VAL A 18 -10.24 -16.46 23.62
N HIS A 19 -10.31 -16.04 22.36
CA HIS A 19 -9.85 -14.73 21.93
C HIS A 19 -11.05 -13.84 21.60
N ARG A 20 -11.02 -12.62 22.13
CA ARG A 20 -11.95 -11.56 21.75
C ARG A 20 -11.44 -10.88 20.49
N VAL A 21 -12.35 -10.59 19.56
CA VAL A 21 -12.00 -9.94 18.30
C VAL A 21 -12.30 -8.45 18.35
N THR A 22 -11.35 -7.63 17.91
CA THR A 22 -11.51 -6.19 17.74
C THR A 22 -11.15 -5.79 16.32
N LEU A 23 -12.07 -5.11 15.64
CA LEU A 23 -11.82 -4.43 14.38
C LEU A 23 -10.97 -3.17 14.64
N LEU A 24 -9.85 -3.07 13.93
CA LEU A 24 -9.00 -1.90 13.87
C LEU A 24 -9.08 -1.31 12.47
N GLY A 25 -9.73 -0.15 12.35
CA GLY A 25 -9.77 0.64 11.13
C GLY A 25 -8.71 1.74 11.14
N ARG A 26 -8.02 1.97 10.03
CA ARG A 26 -7.12 3.12 9.85
C ARG A 26 -7.39 3.82 8.53
N CYS A 27 -7.70 5.10 8.60
CA CYS A 27 -7.77 5.95 7.41
C CYS A 27 -6.36 6.27 6.91
N ARG A 28 -6.14 6.01 5.63
CA ARG A 28 -4.95 6.35 4.87
C ARG A 28 -5.02 7.80 4.36
N PRO A 29 -3.89 8.38 3.90
CA PRO A 29 -3.88 9.72 3.29
C PRO A 29 -4.71 9.84 2.01
N ASP A 30 -4.96 8.73 1.32
CA ASP A 30 -5.81 8.64 0.11
C ASP A 30 -7.32 8.60 0.43
N GLY A 31 -7.70 8.67 1.71
CA GLY A 31 -9.09 8.61 2.16
C GLY A 31 -9.64 7.18 2.32
N MET A 32 -8.90 6.16 1.89
CA MET A 32 -9.30 4.75 2.04
C MET A 32 -9.06 4.27 3.47
N TRP A 33 -9.84 3.28 3.87
CA TRP A 33 -9.84 2.72 5.21
C TRP A 33 -9.35 1.27 5.19
N GLU A 34 -8.23 1.01 5.85
CA GLU A 34 -7.71 -0.35 6.05
C GLU A 34 -8.34 -1.01 7.27
N ALA A 35 -8.77 -2.26 7.13
CA ALA A 35 -9.25 -3.11 8.19
C ALA A 35 -8.15 -4.06 8.67
N ARG A 36 -8.01 -4.22 9.99
CA ARG A 36 -7.28 -5.33 10.62
C ARG A 36 -8.13 -5.90 11.73
N LEU A 37 -7.92 -7.17 12.04
CA LEU A 37 -8.51 -7.83 13.19
C LEU A 37 -7.44 -8.02 14.26
N ARG A 38 -7.79 -7.69 15.50
CA ARG A 38 -6.97 -7.93 16.67
C ARG A 38 -7.64 -9.00 17.53
N PHE A 39 -6.89 -10.04 17.84
CA PHE A 39 -7.29 -11.14 18.70
C PHE A 39 -6.65 -10.94 20.07
N GLU A 40 -7.47 -10.71 21.07
CA GLU A 40 -7.02 -10.51 22.45
C GLU A 40 -7.37 -11.76 23.26
N PRO A 41 -6.37 -12.48 23.80
CA PRO A 41 -6.64 -13.66 24.62
C PRO A 41 -7.41 -13.24 25.87
N ARG A 42 -8.33 -14.11 26.30
CA ARG A 42 -9.10 -13.88 27.52
C ARG A 42 -8.25 -14.19 28.75
N ALA A 43 -7.31 -15.13 28.66
CA ALA A 43 -6.32 -15.36 29.70
C ALA A 43 -5.31 -14.19 29.74
N SER A 44 -5.02 -13.71 30.95
CA SER A 44 -4.14 -12.54 31.17
C SER A 44 -2.68 -12.72 30.72
N SER A 45 -2.26 -13.94 30.37
CA SER A 45 -0.89 -14.27 30.00
C SER A 45 -0.62 -14.32 28.49
N GLY A 46 -1.63 -14.14 27.64
CA GLY A 46 -1.46 -14.23 26.19
C GLY A 46 -1.12 -12.89 25.53
N VAL A 47 -0.37 -12.94 24.43
CA VAL A 47 -0.07 -11.76 23.60
C VAL A 47 -1.21 -11.50 22.63
N ALA A 48 -1.66 -10.25 22.52
CA ALA A 48 -2.65 -9.88 21.52
C ALA A 48 -2.05 -9.98 20.10
N LEU A 49 -2.72 -10.74 19.24
CA LEU A 49 -2.32 -10.93 17.85
C LEU A 49 -3.06 -9.94 16.97
N THR A 50 -2.41 -9.41 15.93
CA THR A 50 -3.05 -8.51 14.97
C THR A 50 -2.76 -9.01 13.56
N THR A 51 -3.80 -9.08 12.74
CA THR A 51 -3.67 -9.48 11.34
C THR A 51 -2.92 -8.42 10.53
N PRO A 52 -2.41 -8.79 9.34
CA PRO A 52 -2.21 -7.85 8.25
C PRO A 52 -3.52 -7.14 7.87
N VAL A 53 -3.47 -6.27 6.85
CA VAL A 53 -4.68 -5.65 6.29
C VAL A 53 -5.56 -6.75 5.68
N GLU A 54 -6.78 -6.87 6.20
CA GLU A 54 -7.79 -7.88 5.79
C GLU A 54 -8.73 -7.33 4.72
N SER A 55 -8.99 -6.03 4.75
CA SER A 55 -9.86 -5.36 3.77
C SER A 55 -9.50 -3.89 3.64
N THR A 56 -9.85 -3.30 2.50
CA THR A 56 -9.77 -1.85 2.28
C THR A 56 -11.12 -1.35 1.79
N GLN A 57 -11.65 -0.31 2.42
CA GLN A 57 -12.98 0.24 2.16
C GLN A 57 -12.90 1.75 1.90
N SER A 58 -13.92 2.32 1.24
CA SER A 58 -13.97 3.75 0.93
C SER A 58 -14.30 4.63 2.13
N ASN A 59 -14.91 4.07 3.18
CA ASN A 59 -15.29 4.79 4.39
C ASN A 59 -15.37 3.85 5.60
N GLU A 60 -15.50 4.45 6.79
CA GLU A 60 -15.58 3.76 8.08
C GLU A 60 -16.81 2.85 8.21
N GLN A 61 -17.98 3.29 7.74
CA GLN A 61 -19.22 2.52 7.87
C GLN A 61 -19.19 1.24 7.01
N SER A 62 -18.56 1.30 5.84
CA SER A 62 -18.30 0.13 5.00
C SER A 62 -17.34 -0.86 5.66
N LEU A 63 -16.36 -0.39 6.45
CA LEU A 63 -15.51 -1.29 7.26
C LEU A 63 -16.32 -2.03 8.33
N VAL A 64 -17.18 -1.31 9.05
CA VAL A 64 -18.01 -1.91 10.11
C VAL A 64 -18.94 -2.96 9.51
N ARG A 65 -19.66 -2.61 8.44
CA ARG A 65 -20.54 -3.55 7.73
C ARG A 65 -19.77 -4.77 7.23
N TRP A 66 -18.60 -4.59 6.64
CA TRP A 66 -17.76 -5.72 6.23
C TRP A 66 -17.45 -6.65 7.41
N ALA A 67 -17.06 -6.10 8.56
CA ALA A 67 -16.69 -6.87 9.74
C ALA A 67 -17.88 -7.64 10.36
N GLU A 68 -19.09 -7.06 10.29
CA GLU A 68 -20.33 -7.70 10.74
C GLU A 68 -20.74 -8.91 9.89
N HIS A 69 -20.34 -8.95 8.62
CA HIS A 69 -20.65 -10.04 7.70
C HIS A 69 -19.58 -11.15 7.68
N LEU A 70 -18.58 -11.08 8.56
CA LEU A 70 -17.54 -12.11 8.65
C LEU A 70 -18.08 -13.34 9.38
N GLY A 71 -17.94 -14.50 8.73
CA GLY A 71 -18.28 -15.79 9.34
C GLY A 71 -17.15 -16.36 10.20
N THR A 72 -17.48 -17.36 11.02
CA THR A 72 -16.55 -18.05 11.93
C THR A 72 -15.30 -18.57 11.20
N ALA A 73 -15.47 -19.21 10.05
CA ALA A 73 -14.35 -19.72 9.24
C ALA A 73 -13.37 -18.61 8.78
N PHE A 74 -13.87 -17.39 8.57
CA PHE A 74 -13.00 -16.26 8.26
C PHE A 74 -12.13 -15.90 9.45
N PHE A 75 -12.72 -15.86 10.66
CA PHE A 75 -12.00 -15.55 11.88
C PHE A 75 -10.93 -16.58 12.23
N ASP A 76 -11.20 -17.87 12.02
CA ASP A 76 -10.22 -18.94 12.20
C ASP A 76 -9.02 -18.75 11.26
N GLY A 77 -9.29 -18.52 9.97
CA GLY A 77 -8.23 -18.25 8.99
C GLY A 77 -7.47 -16.95 9.27
N ALA A 78 -8.16 -15.91 9.76
CA ALA A 78 -7.54 -14.65 10.15
C ALA A 78 -6.64 -14.81 11.39
N PHE A 79 -7.02 -15.66 12.34
CA PHE A 79 -6.22 -15.98 13.52
C PHE A 79 -4.89 -16.64 13.11
N GLU A 80 -4.92 -17.62 12.21
CA GLU A 80 -3.71 -18.25 11.67
C GLU A 80 -2.81 -17.26 10.93
N ARG A 81 -3.39 -16.32 10.16
CA ARG A 81 -2.63 -15.23 9.53
C ARG A 81 -1.99 -14.29 10.55
N ALA A 82 -2.67 -14.00 11.66
CA ALA A 82 -2.14 -13.17 12.74
C ALA A 82 -0.97 -13.87 13.45
N LEU A 83 -1.07 -15.19 13.67
CA LEU A 83 0.02 -16.02 14.20
C LEU A 83 1.24 -16.00 13.28
N ALA A 84 1.05 -16.33 12.00
CA ALA A 84 2.13 -16.32 11.01
C ALA A 84 2.80 -14.93 10.90
N SER A 85 2.04 -13.86 11.12
CA SER A 85 2.56 -12.48 11.08
C SER A 85 3.38 -12.11 12.32
N THR A 86 3.05 -12.65 13.50
CA THR A 86 3.91 -12.47 14.69
C THR A 86 5.20 -13.27 14.57
N GLU A 87 5.16 -14.47 13.98
CA GLU A 87 6.35 -15.30 13.73
C GLU A 87 7.30 -14.66 12.72
N ARG A 88 6.77 -13.99 11.69
CA ARG A 88 7.56 -13.20 10.73
C ARG A 88 8.23 -11.97 11.34
N LYS A 89 7.85 -11.58 12.56
CA LYS A 89 8.44 -10.45 13.30
C LYS A 89 9.68 -10.84 14.13
N GLY A 90 10.08 -12.12 14.13
CA GLY A 90 11.41 -12.56 14.56
C GLY A 90 12.53 -12.02 13.65
N PRO A 91 13.82 -12.15 14.03
CA PRO A 91 14.93 -11.61 13.24
C PRO A 91 14.80 -12.08 11.80
N PRO A 92 15.07 -11.22 10.81
CA PRO A 92 14.74 -11.51 9.42
C PRO A 92 15.43 -12.81 9.03
N ARG A 93 14.64 -13.88 8.86
CA ARG A 93 15.11 -15.09 8.19
C ARG A 93 15.65 -14.63 6.84
N PRO A 94 16.85 -15.05 6.40
CA PRO A 94 17.40 -14.62 5.13
C PRO A 94 16.42 -15.06 4.03
N VAL A 95 15.71 -14.08 3.49
CA VAL A 95 14.87 -14.24 2.32
C VAL A 95 15.84 -14.61 1.19
N LYS A 96 15.87 -15.89 0.81
CA LYS A 96 16.46 -16.30 -0.47
C LYS A 96 15.58 -15.68 -1.56
N GLY A 97 15.95 -14.47 -1.97
CA GLY A 97 15.24 -13.66 -2.95
C GLY A 97 15.65 -12.20 -2.77
N LYS A 98 16.80 -11.85 -3.35
CA LYS A 98 17.46 -10.54 -3.41
C LYS A 98 16.61 -9.34 -2.92
N ILE A 99 16.64 -9.08 -1.61
CA ILE A 99 16.40 -7.72 -1.10
C ILE A 99 17.79 -7.15 -0.89
N ALA A 100 18.30 -6.46 -1.92
CA ALA A 100 19.43 -5.57 -1.73
C ALA A 100 19.06 -4.62 -0.60
N GLY A 101 19.89 -4.61 0.44
CA GLY A 101 19.73 -3.76 1.60
C GLY A 101 19.52 -2.32 1.19
N THR A 102 18.95 -1.56 2.12
CA THR A 102 18.79 -0.11 2.13
C THR A 102 20.02 0.67 1.65
N THR A 103 20.25 0.69 0.35
CA THR A 103 20.83 1.85 -0.31
C THR A 103 19.71 2.89 -0.24
N ARG A 104 19.93 4.02 0.45
CA ARG A 104 19.03 5.18 0.29
C ARG A 104 19.02 5.50 -1.19
N VAL A 105 18.02 5.02 -1.92
CA VAL A 105 17.87 5.30 -3.34
C VAL A 105 17.71 6.81 -3.45
N ASN A 106 18.63 7.45 -4.17
CA ASN A 106 18.58 8.89 -4.38
C ASN A 106 17.26 9.23 -5.09
N PRO A 107 16.34 10.00 -4.49
CA PRO A 107 15.03 10.29 -5.08
C PRO A 107 15.15 10.89 -6.49
N ARG A 108 16.18 11.71 -6.74
CA ARG A 108 16.42 12.31 -8.06
C ARG A 108 16.76 11.29 -9.14
N SER A 109 17.39 10.16 -8.79
CA SER A 109 17.69 9.10 -9.75
C SER A 109 16.41 8.42 -10.21
N VAL A 110 15.45 8.23 -9.31
CA VAL A 110 14.14 7.64 -9.62
C VAL A 110 13.29 8.61 -10.44
N GLU A 111 13.26 9.88 -10.06
CA GLU A 111 12.58 10.95 -10.83
C GLU A 111 13.10 11.03 -12.27
N ARG A 112 14.44 10.99 -12.45
CA ARG A 112 15.05 10.98 -13.77
C ARG A 112 14.60 9.78 -14.60
N ARG A 113 14.50 8.60 -13.98
CA ARG A 113 14.06 7.38 -14.67
C ARG A 113 12.60 7.46 -15.11
N VAL A 114 11.73 7.99 -14.26
CA VAL A 114 10.32 8.28 -14.61
C VAL A 114 10.24 9.22 -15.82
N LEU A 115 11.04 10.28 -15.85
CA LEU A 115 11.09 11.20 -16.99
C LEU A 115 11.70 10.56 -18.25
N GLU A 116 12.64 9.62 -18.10
CA GLU A 116 13.19 8.85 -19.22
C GLU A 116 12.14 7.92 -19.87
N CYS A 117 11.18 7.37 -19.12
CA CYS A 117 10.08 6.57 -19.69
C CYS A 117 9.27 7.38 -20.72
N PHE A 118 8.92 8.64 -20.41
CA PHE A 118 8.23 9.51 -21.37
C PHE A 118 9.07 9.77 -22.63
N LYS A 119 10.39 9.93 -22.49
CA LYS A 119 11.29 10.13 -23.63
C LYS A 119 11.41 8.88 -24.49
N LYS A 120 11.54 7.71 -23.85
CA LYS A 120 11.73 6.42 -24.52
C LYS A 120 10.48 5.99 -25.29
N THR A 121 9.30 6.16 -24.69
CA THR A 121 8.03 5.85 -25.36
C THR A 121 7.61 6.95 -26.35
N GLY A 122 8.21 8.14 -26.28
CA GLY A 122 7.87 9.29 -27.13
C GLY A 122 6.53 9.95 -26.78
N ALA A 123 5.79 9.40 -25.81
CA ALA A 123 4.49 9.89 -25.37
C ALA A 123 4.63 10.96 -24.27
N SER A 124 3.73 11.94 -24.27
CA SER A 124 3.59 12.89 -23.16
C SER A 124 2.67 12.39 -22.05
N THR A 125 1.98 11.28 -22.29
CA THR A 125 1.07 10.63 -21.32
C THR A 125 1.34 9.14 -21.30
N LEU A 126 1.51 8.58 -20.10
CA LEU A 126 1.76 7.16 -19.90
C LEU A 126 0.86 6.62 -18.79
N ASN A 127 0.43 5.37 -18.95
CA ASN A 127 -0.25 4.64 -17.89
C ASN A 127 0.73 4.38 -16.74
N ARG A 128 0.25 4.45 -15.49
CA ARG A 128 1.05 4.16 -14.30
C ARG A 128 1.70 2.77 -14.38
N GLU A 129 0.98 1.78 -14.87
CA GLU A 129 1.48 0.40 -14.99
C GLU A 129 2.66 0.31 -15.96
N ALA A 130 2.70 1.15 -17.00
CA ALA A 130 3.81 1.20 -17.95
C ALA A 130 5.14 1.63 -17.31
N PHE A 131 5.11 2.37 -16.20
CA PHE A 131 6.33 2.68 -15.44
C PHE A 131 6.83 1.47 -14.65
N PHE A 132 5.93 0.64 -14.11
CA PHE A 132 6.32 -0.55 -13.36
C PHE A 132 6.88 -1.64 -14.26
N GLU A 133 6.41 -1.73 -15.51
CA GLU A 133 6.96 -2.65 -16.50
C GLU A 133 8.32 -2.19 -17.05
N GLN A 134 8.54 -0.87 -17.15
CA GLN A 134 9.78 -0.33 -17.74
C GLN A 134 10.88 -0.02 -16.72
N ILE A 135 10.55 0.12 -15.45
CA ILE A 135 11.49 0.46 -14.37
C ILE A 135 11.59 -0.75 -13.43
N ASP A 136 12.58 -1.60 -13.69
CA ASP A 136 12.95 -2.75 -12.86
C ASP A 136 14.10 -2.45 -11.88
N ASP A 137 14.86 -1.38 -12.15
CA ASP A 137 15.98 -0.90 -11.31
C ASP A 137 15.53 -0.36 -9.93
N PHE A 138 14.24 -0.04 -9.76
CA PHE A 138 13.69 0.57 -8.54
C PHE A 138 12.40 -0.13 -8.09
N SER A 139 12.11 -0.07 -6.78
CA SER A 139 10.84 -0.62 -6.27
C SER A 139 9.65 0.19 -6.75
N ASN A 140 8.49 -0.46 -6.94
CA ASN A 140 7.24 0.24 -7.30
C ASN A 140 6.90 1.35 -6.30
N ALA A 141 7.24 1.18 -5.02
CA ALA A 141 7.03 2.19 -3.99
C ALA A 141 7.91 3.44 -4.22
N ASP A 142 9.15 3.27 -4.68
CA ASP A 142 10.05 4.40 -4.98
C ASP A 142 9.62 5.11 -6.26
N VAL A 143 9.17 4.37 -7.27
CA VAL A 143 8.60 4.92 -8.51
C VAL A 143 7.35 5.76 -8.19
N VAL A 144 6.43 5.26 -7.36
CA VAL A 144 5.24 6.02 -6.92
C VAL A 144 5.64 7.29 -6.17
N ARG A 145 6.59 7.21 -5.23
CA ARG A 145 7.10 8.39 -4.50
C ARG A 145 7.72 9.43 -5.43
N ALA A 146 8.46 8.99 -6.46
CA ALA A 146 9.05 9.87 -7.45
C ALA A 146 7.99 10.57 -8.31
N ILE A 147 6.94 9.85 -8.74
CA ILE A 147 5.81 10.44 -9.48
C ILE A 147 5.11 11.50 -8.61
N GLU A 148 4.87 11.22 -7.34
CA GLU A 148 4.29 12.20 -6.40
C GLU A 148 5.19 13.43 -6.20
N ALA A 149 6.51 13.23 -6.13
CA ALA A 149 7.46 14.33 -6.02
C ALA A 149 7.43 15.23 -7.28
N LEU A 150 7.41 14.62 -8.46
CA LEU A 150 7.29 15.32 -9.74
C LEU A 150 5.95 16.05 -9.87
N GLU A 151 4.87 15.50 -9.33
CA GLU A 151 3.56 16.15 -9.29
C GLU A 151 3.57 17.36 -8.37
N ARG A 152 4.14 17.25 -7.15
CA ARG A 152 4.34 18.39 -6.24
C ARG A 152 5.18 19.50 -6.88
N ALA A 153 6.18 19.11 -7.68
CA ALA A 153 7.02 20.03 -8.45
C ALA A 153 6.33 20.58 -9.73
N ARG A 154 5.08 20.16 -10.01
CA ARG A 154 4.32 20.51 -11.22
C ARG A 154 5.05 20.17 -12.52
N VAL A 155 5.81 19.08 -12.52
CA VAL A 155 6.47 18.53 -13.72
C VAL A 155 5.51 17.57 -14.43
N VAL A 156 4.81 16.74 -13.66
CA VAL A 156 3.78 15.82 -14.14
C VAL A 156 2.43 16.10 -13.48
N GLN A 157 1.36 15.61 -14.08
CA GLN A 157 0.01 15.61 -13.53
C GLN A 157 -0.52 14.18 -13.58
N ARG A 158 -1.09 13.71 -12.46
CA ARG A 158 -1.81 12.44 -12.43
C ARG A 158 -3.29 12.66 -12.67
N PHE A 159 -3.91 11.74 -13.39
CA PHE A 159 -5.37 11.69 -13.54
C PHE A 159 -5.83 10.25 -13.72
N THR A 160 -7.12 10.04 -13.52
CA THR A 160 -7.74 8.74 -13.73
C THR A 160 -8.71 8.85 -14.89
N GLU A 161 -8.54 8.00 -15.88
CA GLU A 161 -9.42 7.94 -17.05
C GLU A 161 -9.83 6.49 -17.28
N ARG A 162 -11.14 6.24 -17.36
CA ARG A 162 -11.74 4.91 -17.52
C ARG A 162 -11.24 3.86 -16.50
N GLY A 163 -11.00 4.29 -15.26
CA GLY A 163 -10.52 3.43 -14.18
C GLY A 163 -9.01 3.12 -14.21
N ALA A 164 -8.30 3.60 -15.22
CA ALA A 164 -6.84 3.48 -15.31
C ALA A 164 -6.16 4.75 -14.77
N ALA A 165 -5.03 4.57 -14.07
CA ALA A 165 -4.22 5.67 -13.58
C ALA A 165 -3.23 6.12 -14.65
N TRP A 166 -3.29 7.40 -15.03
CA TRP A 166 -2.44 8.01 -16.04
C TRP A 166 -1.57 9.10 -15.44
N VAL A 167 -0.40 9.29 -16.03
CA VAL A 167 0.56 10.33 -15.68
C VAL A 167 0.91 11.08 -16.97
N ALA A 168 0.64 12.38 -17.01
CA ALA A 168 0.99 13.25 -18.13
C ALA A 168 2.09 14.24 -17.75
N LEU A 169 2.98 14.57 -18.69
CA LEU A 169 3.87 15.72 -18.58
C LEU A 169 3.02 17.00 -18.62
N THR A 170 3.33 17.94 -17.73
CA THR A 170 2.68 19.26 -17.77
C THR A 170 3.20 20.09 -18.95
N ALA A 171 2.42 21.07 -19.42
CA ALA A 171 2.82 21.99 -20.49
C ALA A 171 4.16 22.72 -20.22
N LYS A 172 4.53 22.92 -18.95
CA LYS A 172 5.83 23.47 -18.54
C LYS A 172 7.00 22.54 -18.88
N ALA A 173 6.78 21.22 -18.80
CA ALA A 173 7.75 20.19 -19.21
C ALA A 173 7.76 19.98 -20.73
N GLU A 174 6.62 20.09 -21.41
CA GLU A 174 6.56 20.07 -22.88
C GLU A 174 7.27 21.28 -23.51
N ALA A 175 7.10 22.48 -22.95
CA ALA A 175 7.80 23.69 -23.41
C ALA A 175 9.34 23.60 -23.23
N ALA A 176 9.81 22.90 -22.19
CA ALA A 176 11.23 22.62 -22.00
C ALA A 176 11.79 21.58 -23.00
N LYS A 177 10.93 20.71 -23.55
CA LYS A 177 11.25 19.78 -24.65
C LYS A 177 11.35 20.54 -25.98
N ALA A 178 10.45 21.49 -26.23
CA ALA A 178 10.45 22.33 -27.43
C ALA A 178 11.68 23.26 -27.54
N ARG A 179 12.17 23.80 -26.42
CA ARG A 179 13.39 24.66 -26.41
C ARG A 179 14.71 23.92 -26.68
N LYS A 180 14.75 22.59 -26.63
CA LYS A 180 15.95 21.78 -26.94
C LYS A 180 15.94 21.18 -28.35
N GLN A 181 14.95 21.54 -29.18
CA GLN A 181 14.80 21.07 -30.57
C GLN A 181 14.64 22.23 -31.58
N SER A 182 14.99 23.46 -31.20
CA SER A 182 15.26 24.54 -32.17
C SER A 182 16.78 24.62 -32.43
N PRO A 183 17.17 24.85 -33.69
CA PRO A 183 18.33 24.23 -34.36
C PRO A 183 19.71 24.62 -33.81
#